data_AF-A0A8J6H4A4-F1
#
_entry.id   AF-A0A8J6H4A4-F1
#
_cell.length_a   1.000
_cell.length_b   1.000
_cell.length_c   1.000
_cell.angle_alpha   90.00
_cell.angle_beta   90.00
_cell.angle_gamma   90.00
#
_symmetry.space_group_name_H-M   'P 1'
#
loop_
_entity.id
_entity.type
_entity.pdbx_description
1 polymer ?
#
loop_
_entity_poly.entity_id
_entity_poly.type
_entity_poly.pdbx_seq_one_letter_code
_entity_poly.pdbx_strand_id
1 'polypeptide(L)'
;MAQSFLNEDELYVPEDIIKEARSVIENLLPRKSVSLYEKEYNIFCAWRKSRNIKGVSEEVLLSYFAEKVKKYKASTLWSCYSKLKSTLLIKEQVDISKFLSLKTFLKREYSTYTPIKSNVLEREHFNKFLEDAPDKIYLLIKVALVMGIGGGCRMDELHKMKIDDIEDRDNILIIQVPETKTNKKRMFTIVDNTKIGVSKLALYKKYSDLRPANTPTKSFFLGYRNEKCTKQVVGINTFYKMPRMIAEFLKLPLPESYTGHCFRRSSATLLANTGANTLMMKRHGGWKSNSVVEGYIDESVENKKEICNRILMGTSSTKNCQGFSNELPGCSGANLIKSEDVVNFIKSKDVANENTVKCAFIGDIEEMFRKGQAGGAVVGKEKVWSLVYADDLVVLAREEKGMKEMLGSIEKYMRRKKLTVNVEKSKMMVFRKERNRKGGAEIERMRERDRVMTDELVQRDRYVQVQERRTRIRESRYNGKYEKITTEELPKYLGRESRKERVIIARFRCGNEERENKYWNEDRTRVCRMCGEKKGPIEHLLNECLELRERDESKEEILNEDGRGIEWMKKVEWRRGTICGEG
;
A
#
# COMPACT_ATOMS: atom_id res chain seq x y z
N MET A 1 -36.07 30.30 -42.32
CA MET A 1 -35.52 31.11 -41.21
C MET A 1 -35.12 30.16 -40.09
N ALA A 2 -33.84 29.77 -40.05
CA ALA A 2 -33.29 28.97 -38.95
C ALA A 2 -32.27 29.86 -38.23
N GLN A 3 -32.70 30.49 -37.14
CA GLN A 3 -31.79 31.19 -36.24
C GLN A 3 -31.25 30.17 -35.24
N SER A 4 -29.93 30.02 -35.27
CA SER A 4 -29.11 29.27 -34.34
C SER A 4 -29.27 29.80 -32.92
N PHE A 5 -29.81 28.98 -32.03
CA PHE A 5 -29.66 29.15 -30.58
C PHE A 5 -28.22 28.80 -30.18
N LEU A 6 -27.37 29.80 -30.09
CA LEU A 6 -26.15 29.75 -29.27
C LEU A 6 -26.24 30.93 -28.30
N ASN A 7 -26.27 30.62 -27.01
CA ASN A 7 -25.41 31.22 -26.00
C ASN A 7 -25.69 30.50 -24.68
N GLU A 8 -24.77 29.60 -24.34
CA GLU A 8 -24.57 29.14 -22.96
C GLU A 8 -24.15 30.36 -22.13
N ASP A 9 -24.68 30.44 -20.91
CA ASP A 9 -24.34 31.44 -19.91
C ASP A 9 -22.82 31.49 -19.68
N GLU A 10 -22.13 32.47 -20.27
CA GLU A 10 -20.74 32.78 -19.94
C GLU A 10 -20.70 33.33 -18.50
N LEU A 11 -20.18 32.50 -17.59
CA LEU A 11 -19.94 32.87 -16.20
C LEU A 11 -19.00 34.09 -16.15
N TYR A 12 -19.56 35.27 -15.84
CA TYR A 12 -18.78 36.50 -15.66
C TYR A 12 -17.99 36.45 -14.34
N VAL A 13 -16.67 36.51 -14.43
CA VAL A 13 -15.77 36.60 -13.28
C VAL A 13 -15.08 37.98 -13.28
N PRO A 14 -15.25 38.80 -12.23
CA PRO A 14 -14.58 40.08 -12.07
C PRO A 14 -13.05 40.03 -12.21
N GLU A 15 -12.45 41.07 -12.78
CA GLU A 15 -11.03 41.10 -13.15
C GLU A 15 -10.07 41.15 -11.95
N ASP A 16 -10.52 41.71 -10.83
CA ASP A 16 -9.86 41.64 -9.52
C ASP A 16 -9.77 40.20 -9.01
N ILE A 17 -10.85 39.42 -9.12
CA ILE A 17 -10.88 38.00 -8.76
C ILE A 17 -9.94 37.19 -9.67
N ILE A 18 -9.92 37.48 -10.97
CA ILE A 18 -8.98 36.84 -11.91
C ILE A 18 -7.52 37.14 -11.53
N LYS A 19 -7.23 38.38 -11.14
CA LYS A 19 -5.89 38.82 -10.74
C LYS A 19 -5.45 38.16 -9.42
N GLU A 20 -6.35 38.08 -8.45
CA GLU A 20 -6.10 37.37 -7.18
C GLU A 20 -5.87 35.88 -7.42
N ALA A 21 -6.71 35.24 -8.23
CA ALA A 21 -6.54 33.84 -8.61
C ALA A 21 -5.19 33.58 -9.30
N ARG A 22 -4.75 34.46 -10.21
CA ARG A 22 -3.42 34.36 -10.85
C ARG A 22 -2.29 34.44 -9.83
N SER A 23 -2.37 35.37 -8.87
CA SER A 23 -1.37 35.50 -7.80
C SER A 23 -1.28 34.25 -6.91
N VAL A 24 -2.42 33.63 -6.61
CA VAL A 24 -2.47 32.36 -5.87
C VAL A 24 -1.86 31.22 -6.70
N ILE A 25 -2.20 31.14 -7.99
CA ILE A 25 -1.74 30.10 -8.92
C ILE A 25 -0.21 30.11 -9.06
N GLU A 26 0.41 31.29 -9.15
CA GLU A 26 1.87 31.43 -9.21
C GLU A 26 2.57 30.89 -7.95
N ASN A 27 1.89 30.91 -6.81
CA ASN A 27 2.40 30.42 -5.52
C ASN A 27 2.08 28.94 -5.23
N LEU A 28 1.46 28.21 -6.15
CA LEU A 28 1.11 26.79 -5.98
C LEU A 28 2.32 25.84 -6.06
N LEU A 29 3.44 26.29 -6.62
CA LEU A 29 4.64 25.46 -6.67
C LEU A 29 5.26 25.26 -5.27
N PRO A 30 5.90 24.10 -4.99
CA PRO A 30 6.46 23.85 -3.66
C PRO A 30 7.57 24.84 -3.32
N ARG A 31 7.35 25.69 -2.30
CA ARG A 31 8.25 26.78 -1.90
C ARG A 31 9.73 26.37 -1.79
N LYS A 32 10.03 25.23 -1.17
CA LYS A 32 11.41 24.74 -0.96
C LYS A 32 12.13 24.34 -2.25
N SER A 33 11.40 24.01 -3.31
CA SER A 33 11.97 23.45 -4.54
C SER A 33 11.53 24.19 -5.80
N VAL A 34 10.92 25.37 -5.67
CA VAL A 34 10.36 26.12 -6.80
C VAL A 34 11.40 26.34 -7.91
N SER A 35 12.63 26.69 -7.56
CA SER A 35 13.73 26.89 -8.50
C SER A 35 14.05 25.64 -9.33
N LEU A 36 13.87 24.44 -8.78
CA LEU A 36 14.07 23.18 -9.50
C LEU A 36 12.95 22.92 -10.52
N TYR A 37 11.72 23.31 -10.19
CA TYR A 37 10.57 23.21 -11.10
C TYR A 37 10.74 24.19 -12.27
N GLU A 38 11.08 25.43 -11.96
CA GLU A 38 11.34 26.46 -12.97
C GLU A 38 12.51 26.11 -13.88
N LYS A 39 13.62 25.60 -13.32
CA LYS A 39 14.76 25.14 -14.12
C LYS A 39 14.35 24.05 -15.11
N GLU A 40 13.58 23.05 -14.68
CA GLU A 40 13.12 21.98 -15.59
C GLU A 40 12.20 22.52 -16.69
N TYR A 41 11.27 23.40 -16.32
CA TYR A 41 10.39 24.07 -17.25
C TYR A 41 11.16 24.89 -18.30
N ASN A 42 12.16 25.65 -17.87
CA ASN A 42 13.01 26.44 -18.76
C ASN A 42 13.82 25.55 -19.72
N ILE A 43 14.32 24.40 -19.25
CA ILE A 43 15.00 23.42 -20.11
C ILE A 43 14.04 22.88 -21.17
N PHE A 44 12.80 22.56 -20.81
CA PHE A 44 11.78 22.15 -21.78
C PHE A 44 11.43 23.26 -22.78
N CYS A 45 11.27 24.50 -22.31
CA CYS A 45 11.03 25.65 -23.18
C CYS A 45 12.18 25.89 -24.16
N ALA A 46 13.43 25.79 -23.72
CA ALA A 46 14.59 25.92 -24.58
C ALA A 46 14.62 24.82 -25.66
N TRP A 47 14.31 23.57 -25.29
CA TRP A 47 14.21 22.47 -26.25
C TRP A 47 13.11 22.69 -27.28
N ARG A 48 11.92 23.16 -26.87
CA ARG A 48 10.83 23.52 -27.80
C ARG A 48 11.27 24.60 -28.79
N LYS A 49 11.91 25.65 -28.30
CA LYS A 49 12.44 26.75 -29.12
C LYS A 49 13.44 26.24 -30.16
N SER A 50 14.37 25.36 -29.78
CA SER A 50 15.35 24.80 -30.72
C SER A 50 14.75 23.94 -31.84
N ARG A 51 13.52 23.46 -31.66
CA ARG A 51 12.79 22.63 -32.65
C ARG A 51 11.67 23.38 -33.35
N ASN A 52 11.54 24.69 -33.10
CA ASN A 52 10.48 25.53 -33.64
C ASN A 52 9.05 25.00 -33.34
N ILE A 53 8.87 24.35 -32.19
CA ILE A 53 7.58 23.77 -31.77
C ILE A 53 6.78 24.82 -31.02
N LYS A 54 5.55 25.09 -31.47
CA LYS A 54 4.57 25.92 -30.77
C LYS A 54 3.58 25.04 -30.01
N GLY A 55 3.34 25.34 -28.73
CA GLY A 55 2.40 24.61 -27.87
C GLY A 55 2.97 23.38 -27.17
N VAL A 56 2.07 22.58 -26.58
CA VAL A 56 2.37 21.32 -25.87
C VAL A 56 1.29 20.30 -26.21
N SER A 57 1.70 19.14 -26.69
CA SER A 57 0.85 17.97 -26.90
C SER A 57 1.52 16.72 -26.33
N GLU A 58 0.81 15.59 -26.36
CA GLU A 58 1.36 14.31 -25.93
C GLU A 58 2.53 13.87 -26.82
N GLU A 59 2.48 14.09 -28.13
CA GLU A 59 3.54 13.78 -29.10
C GLU A 59 4.81 14.60 -28.85
N VAL A 60 4.65 15.88 -28.50
CA VAL A 60 5.77 16.77 -28.17
C VAL A 60 6.51 16.26 -26.92
N LEU A 61 5.77 15.88 -25.88
CA LEU A 61 6.37 15.36 -24.65
C LEU A 61 6.93 13.96 -24.83
N LEU A 62 6.28 13.08 -25.60
CA LEU A 62 6.83 11.78 -25.95
C LEU A 62 8.19 11.93 -26.65
N SER A 63 8.29 12.83 -27.63
CA SER A 63 9.55 13.12 -28.32
C SER A 63 10.61 13.65 -27.35
N TYR A 64 10.23 14.58 -26.47
CA TYR A 64 11.13 15.14 -25.47
C TYR A 64 11.66 14.08 -24.49
N PHE A 65 10.79 13.20 -23.98
CA PHE A 65 11.17 12.15 -23.04
C PHE A 65 11.92 11.00 -23.71
N ALA A 66 11.65 10.71 -24.99
CA ALA A 66 12.42 9.75 -25.80
C ALA A 66 13.87 10.21 -26.05
N GLU A 67 14.14 11.51 -26.05
CA GLU A 67 15.52 12.03 -26.04
C GLU A 67 16.15 11.97 -24.65
N LYS A 68 15.38 12.27 -23.60
CA LYS A 68 15.89 12.26 -22.22
C LYS A 68 16.23 10.87 -21.71
N VAL A 69 15.49 9.83 -22.12
CA VAL A 69 15.76 8.45 -21.66
C VAL A 69 17.18 8.00 -21.99
N LYS A 70 17.74 8.49 -23.11
CA LYS A 70 19.13 8.21 -23.53
C LYS A 70 20.18 8.81 -22.60
N LYS A 71 19.82 9.81 -21.79
CA LYS A 71 20.73 10.60 -20.94
C LYS A 71 20.50 10.41 -19.44
N TYR A 72 19.30 10.02 -19.03
CA TYR A 72 18.87 10.06 -17.63
C TYR A 72 18.25 8.74 -17.16
N LYS A 73 18.49 8.42 -15.88
CA LYS A 73 17.85 7.28 -15.19
C LYS A 73 16.35 7.47 -15.09
N ALA A 74 15.59 6.38 -15.07
CA ALA A 74 14.12 6.39 -15.00
C ALA A 74 13.57 7.22 -13.82
N SER A 75 14.19 7.15 -12.64
CA SER A 75 13.79 7.98 -11.48
C SER A 75 13.95 9.49 -11.73
N THR A 76 14.98 9.89 -12.47
CA THR A 76 15.18 11.28 -12.90
C THR A 76 14.11 11.67 -13.92
N LEU A 77 13.76 10.80 -14.87
CA LEU A 77 12.69 11.06 -15.85
C LEU A 77 11.35 11.30 -15.16
N TRP A 78 10.99 10.48 -14.17
CA TRP A 78 9.76 10.68 -13.38
C TRP A 78 9.78 11.98 -12.57
N SER A 79 10.95 12.40 -12.09
CA SER A 79 11.12 13.71 -11.45
C SER A 79 10.94 14.86 -12.44
N CYS A 80 11.53 14.76 -13.64
CA CYS A 80 11.32 15.72 -14.72
C CYS A 80 9.83 15.80 -15.12
N TYR A 81 9.17 14.66 -15.31
CA TYR A 81 7.74 14.58 -15.59
C TYR A 81 6.90 15.22 -14.50
N SER A 82 7.18 14.91 -13.22
CA SER A 82 6.43 15.47 -12.10
C SER A 82 6.59 16.98 -12.00
N LYS A 83 7.80 17.51 -12.26
CA LYS A 83 8.06 18.95 -12.32
C LYS A 83 7.31 19.60 -13.47
N LEU A 84 7.42 19.04 -14.67
CA LEU A 84 6.73 19.53 -15.85
C LEU A 84 5.22 19.47 -15.71
N LYS A 85 4.68 18.42 -15.09
CA LYS A 85 3.25 18.30 -14.81
C LYS A 85 2.74 19.50 -14.03
N SER A 86 3.41 19.86 -12.94
CA SER A 86 3.00 21.02 -12.15
C SER A 86 3.20 22.33 -12.90
N THR A 87 4.33 22.52 -13.57
CA THR A 87 4.62 23.80 -14.23
C THR A 87 3.77 24.03 -15.48
N LEU A 88 3.48 22.98 -16.26
CA LEU A 88 2.64 23.08 -17.46
C LEU A 88 1.18 23.30 -17.10
N LEU A 89 0.70 22.67 -16.02
CA LEU A 89 -0.63 22.93 -15.49
C LEU A 89 -0.78 24.39 -15.03
N ILE A 90 0.21 24.92 -14.30
CA ILE A 90 0.17 26.27 -13.73
C ILE A 90 0.39 27.36 -14.80
N LYS A 91 1.38 27.19 -15.68
CA LYS A 91 1.84 28.26 -16.59
C LYS A 91 1.16 28.22 -17.97
N GLU A 92 0.78 27.03 -18.44
CA GLU A 92 0.22 26.84 -19.79
C GLU A 92 -1.17 26.20 -19.76
N GLN A 93 -1.74 25.94 -18.57
CA GLN A 93 -3.03 25.27 -18.37
C GLN A 93 -3.13 23.89 -19.05
N VAL A 94 -1.98 23.21 -19.24
CA VAL A 94 -1.93 21.89 -19.85
C VAL A 94 -1.78 20.81 -18.79
N ASP A 95 -2.83 20.00 -18.61
CA ASP A 95 -2.80 18.84 -17.71
C ASP A 95 -2.23 17.59 -18.41
N ILE A 96 -0.91 17.44 -18.34
CA ILE A 96 -0.22 16.26 -18.89
C ILE A 96 -0.55 14.96 -18.12
N SER A 97 -1.31 15.04 -17.02
CA SER A 97 -1.81 13.85 -16.36
C SER A 97 -2.83 13.09 -17.21
N LYS A 98 -3.40 13.72 -18.24
CA LYS A 98 -4.30 13.06 -19.19
C LYS A 98 -3.55 12.29 -20.28
N PHE A 99 -2.23 12.49 -20.40
CA PHE A 99 -1.40 11.87 -21.44
C PHE A 99 -1.03 10.43 -21.08
N LEU A 100 -1.89 9.48 -21.48
CA LEU A 100 -1.80 8.07 -21.11
C LEU A 100 -0.63 7.35 -21.79
N SER A 101 -0.33 7.68 -23.05
CA SER A 101 0.79 7.12 -23.81
C SER A 101 2.12 7.55 -23.18
N LEU A 102 2.25 8.83 -22.81
CA LEU A 102 3.41 9.35 -22.09
C LEU A 102 3.61 8.66 -20.74
N LYS A 103 2.55 8.52 -19.94
CA LYS A 103 2.62 7.79 -18.66
C LYS A 103 3.02 6.33 -18.87
N THR A 104 2.47 5.67 -19.89
CA THR A 104 2.77 4.26 -20.19
C THR A 104 4.22 4.08 -20.61
N PHE A 105 4.73 4.98 -21.46
CA PHE A 105 6.15 5.05 -21.83
C PHE A 105 7.05 5.15 -20.59
N LEU A 106 6.80 6.15 -19.72
CA LEU A 106 7.60 6.36 -18.50
C LEU A 106 7.50 5.19 -17.50
N LYS A 107 6.35 4.51 -17.43
CA LYS A 107 6.16 3.32 -16.56
C LYS A 107 6.99 2.13 -17.04
N ARG A 108 7.04 1.89 -18.35
CA ARG A 108 7.86 0.82 -18.94
C ARG A 108 9.34 1.04 -18.65
N GLU A 109 9.83 2.26 -18.87
CA GLU A 109 11.21 2.64 -18.52
C GLU A 109 11.52 2.50 -17.01
N TYR A 110 10.52 2.67 -16.15
CA TYR A 110 10.71 2.50 -14.70
C TYR A 110 10.68 1.03 -14.25
N SER A 111 9.93 0.16 -14.93
CA SER A 111 9.85 -1.26 -14.55
C SER A 111 11.19 -1.99 -14.62
N THR A 112 12.11 -1.54 -15.48
CA THR A 112 13.46 -2.09 -15.61
C THR A 112 14.48 -1.43 -14.66
N TYR A 113 14.07 -0.41 -13.91
CA TYR A 113 14.96 0.39 -13.08
C TYR A 113 15.04 -0.12 -11.63
N THR A 114 16.26 -0.44 -11.21
CA THR A 114 16.55 -0.75 -9.80
C THR A 114 17.14 0.48 -9.09
N PRO A 115 16.51 1.00 -8.03
CA PRO A 115 17.05 2.10 -7.25
C PRO A 115 18.34 1.72 -6.53
N ILE A 116 19.39 2.53 -6.70
CA ILE A 116 20.63 2.40 -5.94
C ILE A 116 20.37 2.90 -4.52
N LYS A 117 20.68 2.07 -3.52
CA LYS A 117 20.56 2.43 -2.11
C LYS A 117 21.95 2.58 -1.49
N SER A 118 22.07 3.48 -0.51
CA SER A 118 23.31 3.65 0.27
C SER A 118 23.66 2.38 1.04
N ASN A 119 24.93 2.02 1.12
CA ASN A 119 25.36 0.91 1.98
C ASN A 119 25.08 1.19 3.46
N VAL A 120 24.95 0.10 4.23
CA VAL A 120 24.64 0.11 5.66
C VAL A 120 25.86 -0.31 6.48
N LEU A 121 25.98 0.24 7.68
CA LEU A 121 26.96 -0.17 8.68
C LEU A 121 26.36 -1.29 9.52
N GLU A 122 27.08 -2.40 9.63
CA GLU A 122 26.75 -3.53 10.48
C GLU A 122 27.09 -3.23 11.94
N ARG A 123 26.69 -4.14 12.85
CA ARG A 123 26.87 -3.93 14.29
C ARG A 123 28.34 -3.85 14.65
N GLU A 124 29.15 -4.67 13.99
CA GLU A 124 30.59 -4.82 14.12
C GLU A 124 31.29 -3.55 13.66
N HIS A 125 30.92 -3.03 12.47
CA HIS A 125 31.44 -1.75 11.97
C HIS A 125 31.14 -0.59 12.92
N PHE A 126 29.92 -0.55 13.46
CA PHE A 126 29.52 0.47 14.43
C PHE A 126 30.35 0.40 15.71
N ASN A 127 30.49 -0.79 16.31
CA ASN A 127 31.26 -0.96 17.55
C ASN A 127 32.74 -0.66 17.33
N LYS A 128 33.35 -1.25 16.29
CA LYS A 128 34.76 -1.08 15.94
C LYS A 128 35.12 0.38 15.68
N PHE A 129 34.26 1.14 15.00
CA PHE A 129 34.53 2.57 14.80
C PHE A 129 34.48 3.38 16.10
N LEU A 130 33.56 3.06 17.02
CA LEU A 130 33.49 3.74 18.31
C LEU A 130 34.70 3.43 19.20
N GLU A 131 35.23 2.20 19.12
CA GLU A 131 36.39 1.73 19.88
C GLU A 131 37.72 2.24 19.28
N ASP A 132 37.98 1.95 18.01
CA ASP A 132 39.31 2.13 17.40
C ASP A 132 39.58 3.56 16.92
N ALA A 133 38.55 4.32 16.54
CA ALA A 133 38.77 5.63 15.93
C ALA A 133 39.23 6.65 16.99
N PRO A 134 40.33 7.38 16.79
CA PRO A 134 40.84 8.31 17.80
C PRO A 134 39.91 9.51 17.96
N ASP A 135 39.51 9.81 19.21
CA ASP A 135 38.60 10.91 19.51
C ASP A 135 39.13 12.26 19.02
N LYS A 136 40.45 12.46 19.06
CA LYS A 136 41.13 13.67 18.57
C LYS A 136 40.67 14.12 17.18
N ILE A 137 40.30 13.17 16.33
CA ILE A 137 39.83 13.41 14.97
C ILE A 137 38.33 13.12 14.85
N TYR A 138 37.85 12.02 15.45
CA TYR A 138 36.56 11.44 15.13
C TYR A 138 35.45 11.66 16.17
N LEU A 139 35.70 12.37 17.29
CA LEU A 139 34.69 12.54 18.35
C LEU A 139 33.35 13.08 17.83
N LEU A 140 33.37 14.14 17.00
CA LEU A 140 32.16 14.67 16.36
C LEU A 140 31.42 13.60 15.54
N ILE A 141 32.15 12.81 14.75
CA ILE A 141 31.58 11.78 13.89
C ILE A 141 31.01 10.63 14.73
N LYS A 142 31.67 10.25 15.83
CA LYS A 142 31.17 9.25 16.78
C LYS A 142 29.84 9.69 17.41
N VAL A 143 29.74 10.92 17.91
CA VAL A 143 28.49 11.43 18.49
C VAL A 143 27.38 11.50 17.44
N ALA A 144 27.68 12.00 16.23
CA ALA A 144 26.72 12.03 15.13
C ALA A 144 26.28 10.63 14.68
N LEU A 145 27.18 9.63 14.69
CA LEU A 145 26.89 8.23 14.38
C LEU A 145 25.97 7.61 15.43
N VAL A 146 26.27 7.82 16.72
CA VAL A 146 25.46 7.32 17.85
C VAL A 146 24.05 7.92 17.78
N MET A 147 23.91 9.23 17.65
CA MET A 147 22.60 9.89 17.54
C MET A 147 21.88 9.53 16.23
N GLY A 148 22.62 9.43 15.13
CA GLY A 148 22.08 9.10 13.81
C GLY A 148 21.51 7.70 13.74
N ILE A 149 22.22 6.70 14.27
CA ILE A 149 21.76 5.32 14.34
C ILE A 149 20.76 5.11 15.48
N GLY A 150 21.03 5.64 16.66
CA GLY A 150 20.15 5.52 17.83
C GLY A 150 18.78 6.16 17.61
N GLY A 151 18.72 7.26 16.85
CA GLY A 151 17.46 7.91 16.51
C GLY A 151 16.94 7.61 15.11
N GLY A 152 17.64 6.85 14.26
CA GLY A 152 17.26 6.70 12.85
C GLY A 152 17.14 8.04 12.10
N CYS A 153 17.95 9.02 12.48
CA CYS A 153 17.83 10.41 12.03
C CYS A 153 18.30 10.60 10.59
N ARG A 154 17.67 11.53 9.87
CA ARG A 154 18.24 12.06 8.62
C ARG A 154 19.39 13.01 8.96
N MET A 155 20.33 13.19 8.03
CA MET A 155 21.44 14.15 8.23
C MET A 155 20.94 15.59 8.41
N ASP A 156 19.85 15.98 7.74
CA ASP A 156 19.21 17.29 7.95
C ASP A 156 18.62 17.43 9.37
N GLU A 157 18.10 16.34 9.93
CA GLU A 157 17.57 16.32 11.30
C GLU A 157 18.71 16.48 12.33
N LEU A 158 19.86 15.81 12.10
CA LEU A 158 21.06 15.99 12.94
C LEU A 158 21.64 17.40 12.82
N HIS A 159 21.78 17.92 11.60
CA HIS A 159 22.32 19.26 11.33
C HIS A 159 21.52 20.38 12.02
N LYS A 160 20.19 20.22 12.12
CA LYS A 160 19.29 21.22 12.72
C LYS A 160 19.07 21.06 14.21
N MET A 161 19.61 19.99 14.81
CA MET A 161 19.46 19.70 16.23
C MET A 161 20.06 20.83 17.08
N LYS A 162 19.27 21.30 18.05
CA LYS A 162 19.68 22.34 19.00
C LYS A 162 19.99 21.73 20.35
N ILE A 163 20.72 22.47 21.19
CA ILE A 163 21.01 22.06 22.56
C ILE A 163 19.70 21.90 23.35
N ASP A 164 18.78 22.84 23.19
CA ASP A 164 17.46 22.83 23.85
C ASP A 164 16.61 21.60 23.48
N ASP A 165 16.96 20.88 22.41
CA ASP A 165 16.26 19.65 22.00
C ASP A 165 16.76 18.41 22.77
N ILE A 166 17.84 18.53 23.56
CA ILE A 166 18.50 17.41 24.25
C ILE A 166 18.36 17.60 25.76
N GLU A 167 17.73 16.61 26.40
CA GLU A 167 17.61 16.53 27.85
C GLU A 167 18.54 15.41 28.36
N ASP A 168 19.57 15.80 29.11
CA ASP A 168 20.51 14.89 29.78
C ASP A 168 20.04 14.62 31.21
N ARG A 169 19.78 13.34 31.52
CA ARG A 169 19.42 12.85 32.86
C ARG A 169 20.47 11.89 33.42
N ASP A 170 21.73 12.08 33.04
CA ASP A 170 22.93 11.29 33.36
C ASP A 170 22.98 9.86 32.83
N ASN A 171 21.91 9.08 33.04
CA ASN A 171 21.81 7.68 32.63
C ASN A 171 21.05 7.49 31.31
N ILE A 172 20.43 8.56 30.81
CA ILE A 172 19.64 8.55 29.59
C ILE A 172 19.69 9.94 28.95
N LEU A 173 19.88 9.98 27.63
CA LEU A 173 19.66 11.18 26.82
C LEU A 173 18.30 11.08 26.15
N ILE A 174 17.48 12.10 26.31
CA ILE A 174 16.19 12.22 25.65
C ILE A 174 16.32 13.32 24.59
N ILE A 175 16.17 12.95 23.32
CA ILE A 175 16.43 13.86 22.20
C ILE A 175 15.13 14.08 21.42
N GLN A 176 14.73 15.33 21.31
CA GLN A 176 13.61 15.77 20.50
C GLN A 176 14.06 16.07 19.06
N VAL A 177 13.23 15.69 18.10
CA VAL A 177 13.42 15.98 16.68
C VAL A 177 12.20 16.80 16.23
N PRO A 178 12.24 18.14 16.39
CA PRO A 178 11.08 18.99 16.14
C PRO A 178 10.79 19.16 14.66
N GLU A 179 11.84 19.27 13.82
CA GLU A 179 11.71 19.43 12.38
C GLU A 179 11.96 18.11 11.65
N THR A 180 10.93 17.58 10.99
CA THR A 180 11.07 16.43 10.09
C THR A 180 10.56 16.76 8.69
N LYS A 181 11.01 16.02 7.68
CA LYS A 181 10.53 16.16 6.28
C LYS A 181 9.00 16.05 6.17
N THR A 182 8.34 15.46 7.16
CA THR A 182 6.87 15.25 7.23
C THR A 182 6.18 16.07 8.32
N ASN A 183 6.88 17.04 8.93
CA ASN A 183 6.40 17.93 10.00
C ASN A 183 5.80 17.21 11.22
N LYS A 184 6.27 15.98 11.50
CA LYS A 184 5.93 15.25 12.72
C LYS A 184 7.07 15.39 13.72
N LYS A 185 6.77 15.91 14.90
CA LYS A 185 7.67 15.87 16.04
C LYS A 185 7.81 14.42 16.51
N ARG A 186 9.03 14.00 16.81
CA ARG A 186 9.31 12.70 17.44
C ARG A 186 10.44 12.86 18.43
N MET A 187 10.57 11.92 19.34
CA MET A 187 11.68 11.86 20.28
C MET A 187 12.29 10.46 20.26
N PHE A 188 13.55 10.35 20.63
CA PHE A 188 14.24 9.08 20.83
C PHE A 188 15.20 9.19 22.02
N THR A 189 15.66 8.04 22.49
CA THR A 189 16.50 7.96 23.67
C THR A 189 17.81 7.24 23.38
N ILE A 190 18.88 7.69 24.03
CA ILE A 190 20.17 6.98 24.05
C ILE A 190 20.43 6.55 25.49
N VAL A 191 20.73 5.26 25.64
CA VAL A 191 21.10 4.65 26.92
C VAL A 191 22.39 3.87 26.73
N ASP A 192 23.16 3.72 27.80
CA ASP A 192 24.25 2.76 27.87
C ASP A 192 23.73 1.46 28.47
N ASN A 193 23.96 0.34 27.78
CA ASN A 193 23.78 -0.97 28.38
C ASN A 193 25.08 -1.38 29.04
N THR A 194 25.04 -1.50 30.37
CA THR A 194 26.14 -1.89 31.24
C THR A 194 26.66 -3.28 30.87
N LYS A 195 27.87 -3.37 30.29
CA LYS A 195 28.97 -4.30 30.66
C LYS A 195 30.07 -4.43 29.59
N ILE A 196 29.84 -4.05 28.33
CA ILE A 196 30.84 -4.21 27.24
C ILE A 196 30.72 -3.07 26.22
N GLY A 197 31.83 -2.39 25.93
CA GLY A 197 31.97 -1.40 24.85
C GLY A 197 32.07 0.07 25.30
N VAL A 198 32.29 0.97 24.34
CA VAL A 198 32.43 2.42 24.57
C VAL A 198 31.11 3.03 25.05
N SER A 199 31.15 3.75 26.17
CA SER A 199 30.01 4.49 26.72
C SER A 199 29.58 5.60 25.75
N LYS A 200 28.34 5.50 25.27
CA LYS A 200 27.70 6.43 24.34
C LYS A 200 27.38 7.74 25.05
N LEU A 201 27.00 7.66 26.32
CA LEU A 201 26.73 8.81 27.17
C LEU A 201 28.03 9.58 27.46
N ALA A 202 29.13 8.88 27.74
CA ALA A 202 30.43 9.51 27.93
C ALA A 202 30.94 10.21 26.66
N LEU A 203 30.74 9.63 25.47
CA LEU A 203 31.07 10.28 24.20
C LEU A 203 30.28 11.58 24.00
N TYR A 204 28.97 11.55 24.30
CA TYR A 204 28.12 12.73 24.26
C TYR A 204 28.62 13.81 25.23
N LYS A 205 28.82 13.46 26.51
CA LYS A 205 29.28 14.39 27.56
C LYS A 205 30.62 15.01 27.18
N LYS A 206 31.60 14.18 26.79
CA LYS A 206 32.92 14.61 26.30
C LYS A 206 32.83 15.62 25.15
N TYR A 207 31.91 15.45 24.21
CA TYR A 207 31.73 16.41 23.11
C TYR A 207 30.98 17.67 23.56
N SER A 208 29.96 17.52 24.40
CA SER A 208 29.14 18.61 24.94
C SER A 208 29.98 19.59 25.78
N ASP A 209 30.84 19.06 26.65
CA ASP A 209 31.69 19.83 27.56
C ASP A 209 32.74 20.68 26.82
N LEU A 210 33.09 20.29 25.60
CA LEU A 210 34.02 21.05 24.75
C LEU A 210 33.37 22.28 24.12
N ARG A 211 32.05 22.48 24.27
CA ARG A 211 31.34 23.63 23.71
C ARG A 211 31.90 24.95 24.30
N PRO A 212 32.30 25.93 23.47
CA PRO A 212 32.71 27.23 23.97
C PRO A 212 31.56 27.99 24.63
N ALA A 213 31.77 28.55 25.83
CA ALA A 213 30.77 29.28 26.62
C ALA A 213 30.07 30.43 25.85
N ASN A 214 30.83 31.17 25.02
CA ASN A 214 30.32 32.32 24.25
C ASN A 214 29.96 31.93 22.80
N THR A 215 29.16 30.87 22.63
CA THR A 215 28.68 30.43 21.31
C THR A 215 27.30 31.05 21.02
N PRO A 216 27.15 31.91 20.00
CA PRO A 216 25.88 32.63 19.74
C PRO A 216 24.78 31.73 19.16
N THR A 217 25.15 30.62 18.52
CA THR A 217 24.20 29.67 17.95
C THR A 217 23.75 28.65 19.00
N LYS A 218 22.49 28.22 18.89
CA LYS A 218 21.93 27.11 19.68
C LYS A 218 22.13 25.73 19.03
N SER A 219 22.75 25.66 17.85
CA SER A 219 23.03 24.39 17.19
C SER A 219 23.93 23.51 18.07
N PHE A 220 23.55 22.24 18.21
CA PHE A 220 24.30 21.28 19.02
C PHE A 220 25.65 20.93 18.38
N PHE A 221 25.65 20.60 17.08
CA PHE A 221 26.85 20.19 16.37
C PHE A 221 27.68 21.39 15.87
N LEU A 222 28.80 21.61 16.55
CA LEU A 222 29.83 22.56 16.17
C LEU A 222 31.04 21.87 15.55
N GLY A 223 31.77 22.60 14.71
CA GLY A 223 32.99 22.11 14.07
C GLY A 223 34.01 21.68 15.11
N TYR A 224 34.59 20.50 14.96
CA TYR A 224 35.55 19.92 15.88
C TYR A 224 36.88 19.71 15.18
N ARG A 225 37.98 20.20 15.77
CA ARG A 225 39.34 20.03 15.25
C ARG A 225 40.32 19.95 16.41
N ASN A 226 41.23 18.97 16.37
CA ASN A 226 42.32 18.81 17.36
C ASN A 226 41.81 18.95 18.80
N GLU A 227 40.82 18.14 19.18
CA GLU A 227 40.28 18.10 20.54
C GLU A 227 39.54 19.35 21.02
N LYS A 228 39.26 20.31 20.12
CA LYS A 228 38.53 21.53 20.46
C LYS A 228 37.32 21.73 19.57
N CYS A 229 36.21 22.16 20.16
CA CYS A 229 35.06 22.67 19.41
C CYS A 229 35.28 24.14 19.03
N THR A 230 35.00 24.44 17.77
CA THR A 230 34.96 25.80 17.23
C THR A 230 33.57 26.40 17.42
N LYS A 231 33.41 27.71 17.23
CA LYS A 231 32.09 28.37 17.26
C LYS A 231 31.27 28.16 15.97
N GLN A 232 31.88 27.57 14.94
CA GLN A 232 31.25 27.39 13.62
C GLN A 232 30.31 26.18 13.64
N VAL A 233 29.10 26.33 13.09
CA VAL A 233 28.16 25.21 12.90
C VAL A 233 28.71 24.23 11.85
N VAL A 234 28.55 22.93 12.10
CA VAL A 234 28.93 21.90 11.11
C VAL A 234 28.02 22.03 9.89
N GLY A 235 28.60 22.24 8.71
CA GLY A 235 27.83 22.30 7.47
C GLY A 235 27.18 20.96 7.09
N ILE A 236 26.00 21.00 6.47
CA ILE A 236 25.25 19.80 6.05
C ILE A 236 26.06 18.86 5.14
N ASN A 237 26.91 19.41 4.27
CA ASN A 237 27.78 18.61 3.39
C ASN A 237 28.80 17.78 4.18
N THR A 238 29.23 18.23 5.36
CA THR A 238 30.10 17.46 6.24
C THR A 238 29.35 16.24 6.77
N PHE A 239 28.10 16.40 7.24
CA PHE A 239 27.26 15.27 7.65
C PHE A 239 27.08 14.24 6.53
N TYR A 240 26.88 14.68 5.29
CA TYR A 240 26.77 13.77 4.15
C TYR A 240 28.05 12.98 3.84
N LYS A 241 29.23 13.50 4.24
CA LYS A 241 30.52 12.82 4.08
C LYS A 241 30.88 11.89 5.25
N MET A 242 30.27 12.06 6.42
CA MET A 242 30.60 11.25 7.61
C MET A 242 30.54 9.73 7.38
N PRO A 243 29.51 9.16 6.71
CA PRO A 243 29.46 7.72 6.47
C PRO A 243 30.62 7.21 5.60
N ARG A 244 31.00 7.98 4.58
CA ARG A 244 32.18 7.70 3.75
C ARG A 244 33.47 7.73 4.58
N MET A 245 33.65 8.74 5.44
CA MET A 245 34.84 8.84 6.30
C MET A 245 34.95 7.64 7.26
N ILE A 246 33.81 7.16 7.78
CA ILE A 246 33.75 5.94 8.60
C ILE A 246 34.18 4.72 7.78
N ALA A 247 33.63 4.57 6.57
CA ALA A 247 33.98 3.47 5.67
C ALA A 247 35.45 3.48 5.25
N GLU A 248 36.03 4.66 4.98
CA GLU A 248 37.46 4.84 4.70
C GLU A 248 38.32 4.43 5.89
N PHE A 249 37.97 4.87 7.11
CA PHE A 249 38.69 4.48 8.33
C PHE A 249 38.67 2.97 8.56
N LEU A 250 37.50 2.35 8.40
CA LEU A 250 37.30 0.90 8.58
C LEU A 250 37.81 0.07 7.40
N LYS A 251 38.28 0.70 6.32
CA LYS A 251 38.74 0.07 5.07
C LYS A 251 37.65 -0.82 4.43
N LEU A 252 36.41 -0.36 4.44
CA LEU A 252 35.29 -1.06 3.80
C LEU A 252 35.34 -0.94 2.27
N PRO A 253 34.82 -1.93 1.52
CA PRO A 253 34.77 -1.85 0.07
C PRO A 253 33.85 -0.72 -0.40
N LEU A 254 34.25 -0.04 -1.47
CA LEU A 254 33.51 1.04 -2.13
C LEU A 254 33.01 2.14 -1.15
N PRO A 255 33.89 2.88 -0.45
CA PRO A 255 33.49 3.88 0.54
C PRO A 255 32.53 4.96 0.01
N GLU A 256 32.57 5.27 -1.29
CA GLU A 256 31.68 6.20 -1.98
C GLU A 256 30.21 5.77 -1.99
N SER A 257 29.93 4.48 -1.78
CA SER A 257 28.56 3.93 -1.65
C SER A 257 27.91 4.25 -0.29
N TYR A 258 28.69 4.72 0.69
CA TYR A 258 28.22 5.14 2.01
C TYR A 258 27.87 6.63 1.97
N THR A 259 26.61 6.91 1.65
CA THR A 259 26.09 8.27 1.46
C THR A 259 25.32 8.76 2.69
N GLY A 260 24.79 9.99 2.63
CA GLY A 260 23.98 10.61 3.67
C GLY A 260 22.78 9.81 4.21
N HIS A 261 22.29 8.79 3.49
CA HIS A 261 21.21 7.93 4.01
C HIS A 261 21.70 6.74 4.83
N CYS A 262 23.02 6.50 4.87
CA CYS A 262 23.65 5.35 5.52
C CYS A 262 23.20 5.17 6.98
N PHE A 263 23.29 6.20 7.84
CA PHE A 263 22.96 6.05 9.27
C PHE A 263 21.52 5.62 9.49
N ARG A 264 20.58 6.25 8.78
CA ARG A 264 19.16 5.92 8.89
C ARG A 264 18.85 4.52 8.36
N ARG A 265 19.47 4.09 7.26
CA ARG A 265 19.31 2.72 6.76
C ARG A 265 19.92 1.70 7.73
N SER A 266 21.12 1.96 8.22
CA SER A 266 21.82 1.10 9.19
C SER A 266 20.98 0.93 10.45
N SER A 267 20.41 2.03 10.96
CA SER A 267 19.46 2.02 12.08
C SER A 267 18.27 1.09 11.85
N ALA A 268 17.62 1.21 10.69
CA ALA A 268 16.47 0.39 10.31
C ALA A 268 16.85 -1.10 10.18
N THR A 269 17.94 -1.40 9.49
CA THR A 269 18.44 -2.77 9.29
C THR A 269 18.84 -3.42 10.61
N LEU A 270 19.57 -2.69 11.47
CA LEU A 270 19.97 -3.18 12.79
C LEU A 270 18.76 -3.50 13.65
N LEU A 271 17.72 -2.65 13.64
CA LEU A 271 16.48 -2.89 14.37
C LEU A 271 15.67 -4.06 13.77
N ALA A 272 15.60 -4.17 12.44
CA ALA A 272 14.95 -5.29 11.78
C ALA A 272 15.61 -6.64 12.15
N ASN A 273 16.95 -6.66 12.21
CA ASN A 273 17.73 -7.84 12.61
C ASN A 273 17.53 -8.25 14.07
N THR A 274 16.97 -7.41 14.95
CA THR A 274 16.56 -7.82 16.30
C THR A 274 15.17 -8.46 16.35
N GLY A 275 14.54 -8.72 15.21
CA GLY A 275 13.17 -9.23 15.13
C GLY A 275 12.11 -8.17 15.41
N ALA A 276 12.42 -6.88 15.24
CA ALA A 276 11.46 -5.81 15.48
C ALA A 276 10.28 -5.86 14.48
N ASN A 277 9.06 -5.71 15.01
CA ASN A 277 7.86 -5.69 14.19
C ASN A 277 7.64 -4.33 13.50
N THR A 278 6.70 -4.30 12.56
CA THR A 278 6.37 -3.10 11.75
C THR A 278 6.03 -1.88 12.60
N LEU A 279 5.35 -2.05 13.75
CA LEU A 279 4.97 -0.95 14.64
C LEU A 279 6.20 -0.32 15.31
N MET A 280 7.11 -1.14 15.83
CA MET A 280 8.35 -0.68 16.45
C MET A 280 9.20 0.09 15.44
N MET A 281 9.36 -0.46 14.23
CA MET A 281 10.07 0.20 13.13
C MET A 281 9.44 1.55 12.80
N LYS A 282 8.11 1.62 12.61
CA LYS A 282 7.40 2.88 12.32
C LYS A 282 7.60 3.94 13.39
N ARG A 283 7.51 3.57 14.67
CA ARG A 283 7.71 4.49 15.80
C ARG A 283 9.15 5.01 15.83
N HIS A 284 10.12 4.11 15.65
CA HIS A 284 11.55 4.44 15.64
C HIS A 284 11.94 5.41 14.52
N GLY A 285 11.70 5.04 13.27
CA GLY A 285 12.10 5.87 12.14
C GLY A 285 11.09 6.95 11.74
N GLY A 286 9.87 6.94 12.27
CA GLY A 286 8.81 7.87 11.85
C GLY A 286 8.27 7.59 10.45
N TRP A 287 8.23 6.32 10.02
CA TRP A 287 7.67 5.93 8.71
C TRP A 287 6.13 5.86 8.76
N LYS A 288 5.47 6.40 7.73
CA LYS A 288 4.00 6.31 7.58
C LYS A 288 3.57 5.02 6.87
N SER A 289 4.26 4.67 5.78
CA SER A 289 3.95 3.51 4.94
C SER A 289 4.49 2.21 5.54
N ASN A 290 3.72 1.12 5.42
CA ASN A 290 4.18 -0.24 5.70
C ASN A 290 5.25 -0.69 4.68
N SER A 291 5.05 -0.39 3.40
CA SER A 291 5.92 -0.86 2.32
C SER A 291 7.40 -0.49 2.49
N VAL A 292 7.68 0.67 3.08
CA VAL A 292 9.06 1.11 3.35
C VAL A 292 9.68 0.31 4.49
N VAL A 293 8.87 -0.08 5.48
CA VAL A 293 9.31 -0.85 6.65
C VAL A 293 9.50 -2.33 6.31
N GLU A 294 8.55 -2.90 5.58
CA GLU A 294 8.60 -4.27 5.05
C GLU A 294 9.89 -4.51 4.28
N GLY A 295 10.29 -3.58 3.42
CA GLY A 295 11.56 -3.69 2.69
C GLY A 295 12.82 -3.84 3.57
N TYR A 296 12.83 -3.35 4.81
CA TYR A 296 13.95 -3.60 5.74
C TYR A 296 13.81 -4.96 6.46
N ILE A 297 12.59 -5.37 6.77
CA ILE A 297 12.29 -6.63 7.44
C ILE A 297 12.58 -7.81 6.48
N ASP A 298 12.19 -7.69 5.21
CA ASP A 298 12.41 -8.68 4.16
C ASP A 298 13.89 -8.83 3.78
N GLU A 299 14.69 -7.77 3.95
CA GLU A 299 16.14 -7.78 3.73
C GLU A 299 16.90 -8.37 4.95
N SER A 300 16.24 -8.59 6.10
CA SER A 300 16.90 -9.07 7.32
C SER A 300 17.43 -10.49 7.18
N VAL A 301 18.75 -10.63 7.28
CA VAL A 301 19.43 -11.94 7.23
C VAL A 301 19.05 -12.79 8.44
N GLU A 302 18.90 -12.19 9.62
CA GLU A 302 18.57 -12.95 10.84
C GLU A 302 17.16 -13.53 10.78
N ASN A 303 16.18 -12.77 10.29
CA ASN A 303 14.84 -13.30 10.04
C ASN A 303 14.87 -14.44 9.02
N LYS A 304 15.68 -14.32 7.95
CA LYS A 304 15.84 -15.38 6.96
C LYS A 304 16.50 -16.62 7.55
N LYS A 305 17.51 -16.47 8.40
CA LYS A 305 18.14 -17.57 9.14
C LYS A 305 17.14 -18.24 10.08
N GLU A 306 16.36 -17.48 10.82
CA GLU A 306 15.34 -18.01 11.72
C GLU A 306 14.27 -18.79 10.94
N ILE A 307 13.78 -18.25 9.81
CA ILE A 307 12.85 -18.96 8.92
C ILE A 307 13.49 -20.24 8.38
N CYS A 308 14.74 -20.17 7.90
CA CYS A 308 15.48 -21.32 7.39
C CYS A 308 15.63 -22.41 8.47
N ASN A 309 16.04 -22.05 9.68
CA ASN A 309 16.17 -22.97 10.81
C ASN A 309 14.83 -23.61 11.17
N ARG A 310 13.73 -22.83 11.17
CA ARG A 310 12.38 -23.37 11.41
C ARG A 310 11.94 -24.36 10.33
N ILE A 311 12.31 -24.11 9.07
CA ILE A 311 12.00 -25.00 7.93
C ILE A 311 12.84 -26.28 8.00
N LEU A 312 14.16 -26.15 8.19
CA LEU A 312 15.11 -27.26 8.09
C LEU A 312 15.20 -28.11 9.36
N MET A 313 15.11 -27.48 10.54
CA MET A 313 15.37 -28.16 11.82
C MET A 313 14.10 -28.60 12.55
N GLY A 314 12.91 -28.24 12.05
CA GLY A 314 11.63 -28.74 12.58
C GLY A 314 11.45 -28.59 14.10
N THR A 315 12.05 -27.58 14.73
CA THR A 315 12.01 -27.45 16.19
C THR A 315 10.87 -26.56 16.65
N SER A 316 9.89 -27.20 17.29
CA SER A 316 9.04 -26.63 18.33
C SER A 316 9.91 -26.15 19.49
N SER A 317 10.46 -24.94 19.41
CA SER A 317 11.20 -24.32 20.52
C SER A 317 10.28 -23.40 21.32
N THR A 318 9.72 -23.97 22.39
CA THR A 318 9.45 -23.25 23.64
C THR A 318 10.76 -22.63 24.12
N LYS A 319 10.78 -21.32 24.34
CA LYS A 319 11.87 -20.67 25.09
C LYS A 319 11.75 -21.10 26.55
N ASN A 320 12.64 -21.97 27.03
CA ASN A 320 12.89 -22.14 28.47
C ASN A 320 14.01 -21.19 28.90
N CYS A 321 13.70 -20.31 29.85
CA CYS A 321 14.69 -19.67 30.71
C CYS A 321 15.18 -20.72 31.73
N GLN A 322 16.48 -20.72 32.00
CA GLN A 322 17.15 -21.61 32.95
C GLN A 322 16.68 -21.37 34.39
N GLY A 323 16.45 -22.46 35.13
CA GLY A 323 16.31 -22.45 36.59
C GLY A 323 15.67 -23.72 37.13
N PHE A 324 16.45 -24.47 37.92
CA PHE A 324 16.10 -25.60 38.81
C PHE A 324 16.09 -27.03 38.26
N SER A 325 16.91 -27.82 38.94
CA SER A 325 17.16 -29.26 38.89
C SER A 325 16.07 -30.07 39.64
N ASN A 326 15.60 -31.17 39.04
CA ASN A 326 15.58 -32.54 39.59
C ASN A 326 14.51 -33.42 38.91
N GLU A 327 14.93 -34.66 38.64
CA GLU A 327 14.17 -35.93 38.56
C GLU A 327 13.25 -36.24 37.33
N LEU A 328 13.59 -37.38 36.70
CA LEU A 328 12.84 -38.24 35.75
C LEU A 328 11.68 -38.99 36.47
N PRO A 329 10.85 -39.87 35.84
CA PRO A 329 10.54 -40.16 34.42
C PRO A 329 9.01 -40.31 34.12
N GLY A 330 8.62 -40.60 32.86
CA GLY A 330 7.46 -41.48 32.61
C GLY A 330 6.61 -41.26 31.35
N CYS A 331 6.71 -42.23 30.43
CA CYS A 331 5.67 -42.73 29.52
C CYS A 331 5.23 -41.84 28.34
N SER A 332 5.66 -42.12 27.10
CA SER A 332 5.28 -43.23 26.19
C SER A 332 3.99 -42.98 25.40
N GLY A 333 4.03 -43.23 24.08
CA GLY A 333 2.83 -43.32 23.25
C GLY A 333 2.93 -42.56 21.92
N ALA A 334 3.35 -43.28 20.89
CA ALA A 334 3.50 -42.83 19.51
C ALA A 334 2.15 -42.63 18.78
N ASN A 335 2.13 -41.82 17.71
CA ASN A 335 2.19 -42.34 16.34
C ASN A 335 2.05 -41.23 15.29
N LEU A 336 3.12 -41.09 14.49
CA LEU A 336 3.08 -40.49 13.16
C LEU A 336 2.38 -41.46 12.20
N ILE A 337 1.56 -40.94 11.28
CA ILE A 337 1.28 -41.61 10.01
C ILE A 337 2.16 -40.95 8.95
N LYS A 338 2.91 -41.82 8.25
CA LYS A 338 3.97 -41.53 7.27
C LYS A 338 3.42 -41.25 5.86
N SER A 339 4.32 -40.76 5.02
CA SER A 339 4.15 -39.96 3.80
C SER A 339 4.26 -40.74 2.48
N GLU A 340 3.68 -41.93 2.34
CA GLU A 340 3.88 -42.74 1.12
C GLU A 340 2.52 -43.18 0.59
N ASP A 341 2.05 -42.52 -0.48
CA ASP A 341 1.08 -43.08 -1.46
C ASP A 341 0.76 -42.14 -2.65
N VAL A 342 1.48 -41.03 -2.86
CA VAL A 342 1.09 -40.06 -3.93
C VAL A 342 2.18 -39.92 -5.00
N VAL A 343 2.31 -40.94 -5.87
CA VAL A 343 2.92 -40.76 -7.20
C VAL A 343 2.17 -41.59 -8.24
N ASN A 344 1.35 -40.91 -9.06
CA ASN A 344 1.25 -41.01 -10.54
C ASN A 344 -0.16 -40.67 -11.05
N PHE A 345 -0.29 -39.61 -11.86
CA PHE A 345 -0.74 -39.68 -13.27
C PHE A 345 -0.91 -38.28 -13.89
N ILE A 346 -0.48 -38.12 -15.15
CA ILE A 346 -0.52 -36.88 -15.94
C ILE A 346 -1.67 -36.92 -16.98
N LYS A 347 -2.23 -35.74 -17.28
CA LYS A 347 -2.88 -35.22 -18.51
C LYS A 347 -4.41 -35.20 -18.55
N SER A 348 -4.98 -34.00 -18.49
CA SER A 348 -5.69 -33.39 -19.64
C SER A 348 -5.96 -31.90 -19.40
N LYS A 349 -5.99 -31.15 -20.52
CA LYS A 349 -6.34 -29.72 -20.61
C LYS A 349 -7.83 -29.53 -20.34
N ASP A 350 -8.20 -28.41 -19.73
CA ASP A 350 -9.17 -27.46 -20.31
C ASP A 350 -9.16 -26.13 -19.56
N VAL A 351 -9.15 -25.05 -20.34
CA VAL A 351 -9.02 -23.67 -19.90
C VAL A 351 -10.40 -23.15 -19.48
N ALA A 352 -10.55 -22.85 -18.18
CA ALA A 352 -11.60 -21.99 -17.66
C ALA A 352 -10.94 -20.82 -16.89
N ASN A 353 -11.49 -19.62 -17.05
CA ASN A 353 -10.99 -18.39 -16.44
C ASN A 353 -10.81 -18.56 -14.91
N GLU A 354 -9.56 -18.42 -14.44
CA GLU A 354 -9.07 -18.78 -13.10
C GLU A 354 -9.86 -18.10 -11.93
N ASN A 355 -10.47 -16.95 -12.20
CA ASN A 355 -11.17 -16.14 -11.20
C ASN A 355 -12.64 -16.54 -10.96
N THR A 356 -13.33 -17.07 -11.97
CA THR A 356 -14.75 -17.45 -11.87
C THR A 356 -14.90 -18.77 -11.11
N VAL A 357 -13.94 -19.68 -11.30
CA VAL A 357 -13.86 -20.96 -10.61
C VAL A 357 -13.57 -20.76 -9.12
N LYS A 358 -12.63 -19.88 -8.76
CA LYS A 358 -12.29 -19.54 -7.36
C LYS A 358 -13.47 -19.04 -6.53
N CYS A 359 -14.29 -18.13 -7.05
CA CYS A 359 -15.41 -17.54 -6.29
C CYS A 359 -16.52 -18.57 -5.97
N ALA A 360 -16.81 -19.48 -6.89
CA ALA A 360 -17.81 -20.53 -6.67
C ALA A 360 -17.36 -21.54 -5.60
N PHE A 361 -16.08 -21.92 -5.59
CA PHE A 361 -15.54 -22.85 -4.59
C PHE A 361 -15.52 -22.28 -3.18
N ILE A 362 -15.15 -20.99 -3.03
CA ILE A 362 -15.08 -20.33 -1.72
C ILE A 362 -16.47 -20.20 -1.10
N GLY A 363 -17.48 -19.82 -1.89
CA GLY A 363 -18.87 -19.71 -1.43
C GLY A 363 -19.45 -21.06 -0.97
N ASP A 364 -19.21 -22.14 -1.71
CA ASP A 364 -19.67 -23.49 -1.36
C ASP A 364 -19.06 -23.99 -0.04
N ILE A 365 -17.78 -23.68 0.23
CA ILE A 365 -17.07 -24.07 1.46
C ILE A 365 -17.63 -23.31 2.67
N GLU A 366 -17.92 -22.01 2.53
CA GLU A 366 -18.50 -21.22 3.61
C GLU A 366 -19.92 -21.70 3.96
N GLU A 367 -20.74 -22.01 2.95
CA GLU A 367 -22.08 -22.57 3.15
C GLU A 367 -22.03 -23.96 3.81
N MET A 368 -21.05 -24.79 3.44
CA MET A 368 -20.79 -26.08 4.09
C MET A 368 -20.49 -25.91 5.58
N PHE A 369 -19.61 -24.97 5.95
CA PHE A 369 -19.31 -24.72 7.37
C PHE A 369 -20.50 -24.16 8.14
N ARG A 370 -21.28 -23.29 7.50
CA ARG A 370 -22.50 -22.73 8.09
C ARG A 370 -23.54 -23.82 8.38
N LYS A 371 -23.74 -24.75 7.44
CA LYS A 371 -24.68 -25.89 7.59
C LYS A 371 -24.20 -26.93 8.61
N GLY A 372 -22.90 -27.21 8.65
CA GLY A 372 -22.33 -28.18 9.57
C GLY A 372 -22.14 -27.67 11.00
N GLN A 373 -22.28 -26.35 11.25
CA GLN A 373 -22.00 -25.64 12.51
C GLN A 373 -20.62 -25.89 13.17
N ALA A 374 -19.76 -26.69 12.56
CA ALA A 374 -18.43 -27.03 13.03
C ALA A 374 -17.49 -25.82 13.08
N GLY A 375 -16.65 -25.73 14.12
CA GLY A 375 -15.66 -24.67 14.31
C GLY A 375 -16.24 -23.25 14.31
N GLY A 376 -15.54 -22.29 13.69
CA GLY A 376 -15.91 -20.87 13.66
C GLY A 376 -15.42 -20.05 14.86
N ALA A 377 -15.39 -18.74 14.69
CA ALA A 377 -15.06 -17.75 15.70
C ALA A 377 -16.24 -16.79 15.92
N VAL A 378 -16.70 -16.69 17.18
CA VAL A 378 -17.75 -15.73 17.54
C VAL A 378 -17.13 -14.34 17.70
N VAL A 379 -17.63 -13.38 16.94
CA VAL A 379 -17.26 -11.96 16.98
C VAL A 379 -18.54 -11.16 17.23
N GLY A 380 -18.69 -10.60 18.44
CA GLY A 380 -19.95 -9.94 18.83
C GLY A 380 -21.09 -10.95 18.92
N LYS A 381 -22.18 -10.71 18.16
CA LYS A 381 -23.36 -11.58 18.07
C LYS A 381 -23.30 -12.58 16.90
N GLU A 382 -22.28 -12.47 16.04
CA GLU A 382 -22.17 -13.28 14.83
C GLU A 382 -21.05 -14.32 14.95
N LYS A 383 -21.24 -15.46 14.29
CA LYS A 383 -20.24 -16.52 14.18
C LYS A 383 -19.66 -16.49 12.77
N VAL A 384 -18.34 -16.39 12.68
CA VAL A 384 -17.60 -16.27 11.42
C VAL A 384 -16.74 -17.52 11.24
N TRP A 385 -16.87 -18.20 10.09
CA TRP A 385 -16.14 -19.44 9.81
C TRP A 385 -14.92 -19.23 8.91
N SER A 386 -15.00 -18.26 7.99
CA SER A 386 -13.90 -17.95 7.07
C SER A 386 -13.80 -16.46 6.79
N LEU A 387 -12.59 -16.01 6.44
CA LEU A 387 -12.32 -14.69 5.88
C LEU A 387 -11.75 -14.89 4.47
N VAL A 388 -12.37 -14.26 3.49
CA VAL A 388 -11.94 -14.34 2.09
C VAL A 388 -11.10 -13.12 1.78
N TYR A 389 -9.83 -13.32 1.41
CA TYR A 389 -8.92 -12.25 1.00
C TYR A 389 -8.37 -12.56 -0.38
N ALA A 390 -8.86 -11.85 -1.40
CA ALA A 390 -8.41 -11.97 -2.79
C ALA A 390 -8.28 -13.44 -3.27
N ASP A 391 -7.06 -13.99 -3.29
CA ASP A 391 -6.73 -15.34 -3.77
C ASP A 391 -6.68 -16.42 -2.67
N ASP A 392 -6.77 -16.05 -1.38
CA ASP A 392 -6.57 -16.93 -0.22
C ASP A 392 -7.85 -17.09 0.62
N LEU A 393 -8.05 -18.31 1.16
CA LEU A 393 -9.12 -18.66 2.10
C LEU A 393 -8.54 -18.82 3.51
N VAL A 394 -8.97 -17.99 4.45
CA VAL A 394 -8.62 -18.12 5.87
C VAL A 394 -9.78 -18.76 6.62
N VAL A 395 -9.53 -19.86 7.34
CA VAL A 395 -10.53 -20.57 8.15
C VAL A 395 -10.24 -20.37 9.63
N LEU A 396 -11.28 -20.16 10.43
CA LEU A 396 -11.17 -19.78 11.84
C LEU A 396 -11.90 -20.78 12.74
N ALA A 397 -11.26 -21.19 13.82
CA ALA A 397 -11.90 -21.93 14.91
C ALA A 397 -11.35 -21.44 16.26
N ARG A 398 -12.22 -21.34 17.27
CA ARG A 398 -11.80 -21.00 18.64
C ARG A 398 -11.11 -22.14 19.38
N GLU A 399 -11.38 -23.38 18.97
CA GLU A 399 -10.91 -24.59 19.63
C GLU A 399 -10.30 -25.55 18.61
N GLU A 400 -9.30 -26.31 19.05
CA GLU A 400 -8.59 -27.28 18.23
C GLU A 400 -9.55 -28.33 17.64
N LYS A 401 -10.52 -28.80 18.43
CA LYS A 401 -11.54 -29.75 18.00
C LYS A 401 -12.34 -29.20 16.80
N GLY A 402 -12.78 -27.94 16.89
CA GLY A 402 -13.50 -27.28 15.81
C GLY A 402 -12.63 -27.09 14.56
N MET A 403 -11.34 -26.84 14.69
CA MET A 403 -10.42 -26.76 13.54
C MET A 403 -10.29 -28.12 12.84
N LYS A 404 -10.14 -29.22 13.60
CA LYS A 404 -10.06 -30.57 13.03
C LYS A 404 -11.33 -30.96 12.27
N GLU A 405 -12.50 -30.64 12.81
CA GLU A 405 -13.79 -30.89 12.15
C GLU A 405 -13.95 -30.08 10.84
N MET A 406 -13.48 -28.82 10.84
CA MET A 406 -13.50 -27.97 9.65
C MET A 406 -12.54 -28.50 8.57
N LEU A 407 -11.33 -28.94 8.94
CA LEU A 407 -10.38 -29.52 8.00
C LEU A 407 -10.88 -30.83 7.39
N GLY A 408 -11.46 -31.74 8.19
CA GLY A 408 -12.06 -32.97 7.68
C GLY A 408 -13.26 -32.71 6.74
N SER A 409 -14.01 -31.63 6.97
CA SER A 409 -15.09 -31.20 6.08
C SER A 409 -14.55 -30.69 4.74
N ILE A 410 -13.47 -29.90 4.75
CA ILE A 410 -12.77 -29.45 3.53
C ILE A 410 -12.25 -30.66 2.76
N GLU A 411 -11.57 -31.59 3.41
CA GLU A 411 -11.03 -32.79 2.78
C GLU A 411 -12.13 -33.59 2.06
N LYS A 412 -13.26 -33.83 2.74
CA LYS A 412 -14.41 -34.53 2.16
C LYS A 412 -15.01 -33.78 0.97
N TYR A 413 -15.06 -32.44 1.04
CA TYR A 413 -15.55 -31.58 -0.03
C TYR A 413 -14.62 -31.60 -1.26
N MET A 414 -13.32 -31.47 -1.05
CA MET A 414 -12.30 -31.51 -2.10
C MET A 414 -12.29 -32.87 -2.80
N ARG A 415 -12.42 -33.97 -2.05
CA ARG A 415 -12.55 -35.33 -2.61
C ARG A 415 -13.78 -35.48 -3.51
N ARG A 416 -14.93 -34.92 -3.12
CA ARG A 416 -16.16 -34.94 -3.94
C ARG A 416 -16.01 -34.14 -5.24
N LYS A 417 -15.27 -33.03 -5.18
CA LYS A 417 -15.02 -32.14 -6.32
C LYS A 417 -13.80 -32.56 -7.16
N LYS A 418 -13.15 -33.68 -6.81
CA LYS A 418 -11.93 -34.19 -7.45
C LYS A 418 -10.78 -33.16 -7.48
N LEU A 419 -10.66 -32.39 -6.40
CA LEU A 419 -9.61 -31.38 -6.22
C LEU A 419 -8.62 -31.82 -5.14
N THR A 420 -7.38 -31.37 -5.28
CA THR A 420 -6.29 -31.65 -4.34
C THR A 420 -5.88 -30.36 -3.64
N VAL A 421 -5.83 -30.40 -2.31
CA VAL A 421 -5.35 -29.26 -1.50
C VAL A 421 -3.83 -29.25 -1.52
N ASN A 422 -3.24 -28.10 -1.85
CA ASN A 422 -1.80 -27.92 -1.71
C ASN A 422 -1.44 -27.67 -0.24
N VAL A 423 -0.93 -28.72 0.42
CA VAL A 423 -0.59 -28.68 1.85
C VAL A 423 0.61 -27.77 2.12
N GLU A 424 1.59 -27.70 1.20
CA GLU A 424 2.78 -26.84 1.35
C GLU A 424 2.43 -25.34 1.41
N LYS A 425 1.40 -24.93 0.65
CA LYS A 425 0.90 -23.54 0.63
C LYS A 425 -0.10 -23.25 1.75
N SER A 426 -0.60 -24.27 2.45
CA SER A 426 -1.59 -24.12 3.53
C SER A 426 -0.89 -23.88 4.87
N LYS A 427 -1.18 -22.75 5.53
CA LYS A 427 -0.58 -22.39 6.83
C LYS A 427 -1.62 -22.32 7.94
N MET A 428 -1.29 -22.84 9.13
CA MET A 428 -2.13 -22.75 10.32
C MET A 428 -1.47 -21.85 11.38
N MET A 429 -2.24 -20.93 11.96
CA MET A 429 -1.79 -20.02 13.02
C MET A 429 -2.65 -20.22 14.28
N VAL A 430 -2.02 -20.48 15.43
CA VAL A 430 -2.70 -20.74 16.71
C VAL A 430 -2.48 -19.58 17.68
N PHE A 431 -3.56 -18.97 18.15
CA PHE A 431 -3.51 -17.87 19.14
C PHE A 431 -3.70 -18.42 20.56
N ARG A 432 -2.74 -18.18 21.47
CA ARG A 432 -2.85 -18.50 22.91
C ARG A 432 -3.09 -17.22 23.71
N LYS A 433 -4.05 -17.25 24.65
CA LYS A 433 -4.38 -16.09 25.51
C LYS A 433 -3.47 -16.09 26.74
N GLU A 434 -2.47 -15.22 26.78
CA GLU A 434 -1.71 -14.95 28.01
C GLU A 434 -2.56 -14.13 29.01
N ARG A 435 -2.59 -14.56 30.27
CA ARG A 435 -3.22 -13.83 31.37
C ARG A 435 -2.24 -12.78 31.89
N ASN A 436 -2.30 -11.55 31.39
CA ASN A 436 -1.69 -10.40 32.10
C ASN A 436 -2.75 -9.64 32.90
N ARG A 437 -2.58 -9.66 34.23
CA ARG A 437 -3.34 -8.83 35.19
C ARG A 437 -2.70 -7.44 35.23
N LYS A 438 -3.55 -6.41 35.23
CA LYS A 438 -3.31 -4.94 35.28
C LYS A 438 -3.14 -4.27 33.92
N GLY A 439 -4.12 -3.41 33.56
CA GLY A 439 -4.07 -2.53 32.38
C GLY A 439 -5.37 -2.35 31.59
N GLY A 440 -6.50 -2.96 32.00
CA GLY A 440 -7.74 -2.99 31.20
C GLY A 440 -8.29 -1.61 30.80
N ALA A 441 -8.29 -0.64 31.72
CA ALA A 441 -8.89 0.68 31.48
C ALA A 441 -8.08 1.61 30.56
N GLU A 442 -6.78 1.35 30.40
CA GLU A 442 -5.90 2.14 29.50
C GLU A 442 -5.89 1.55 28.09
N ILE A 443 -5.98 0.22 27.99
CA ILE A 443 -6.18 -0.50 26.72
C ILE A 443 -7.55 -0.17 26.12
N GLU A 444 -8.61 -0.03 26.92
CA GLU A 444 -9.94 0.38 26.46
C GLU A 444 -9.92 1.80 25.86
N ARG A 445 -9.26 2.76 26.54
CA ARG A 445 -9.10 4.14 26.06
C ARG A 445 -8.23 4.25 24.82
N MET A 446 -7.21 3.39 24.67
CA MET A 446 -6.42 3.29 23.44
C MET A 446 -7.24 2.67 22.29
N ARG A 447 -8.05 1.64 22.56
CA ARG A 447 -8.94 1.01 21.57
C ARG A 447 -10.04 1.94 21.08
N GLU A 448 -10.59 2.79 21.95
CA GLU A 448 -11.58 3.80 21.57
C GLU A 448 -10.98 4.86 20.63
N ARG A 449 -9.78 5.34 20.95
CA ARG A 449 -9.04 6.35 20.14
C ARG A 449 -8.54 5.76 18.80
N ASP A 450 -8.13 4.49 18.81
CA ASP A 450 -7.73 3.75 17.62
C ASP A 450 -8.94 3.41 16.73
N ARG A 451 -10.14 3.15 17.31
CA ARG A 451 -11.39 2.96 16.54
C ARG A 451 -11.79 4.22 15.79
N VAL A 452 -11.80 5.39 16.44
CA VAL A 452 -12.17 6.66 15.79
C VAL A 452 -11.22 7.00 14.63
N MET A 453 -9.91 6.80 14.80
CA MET A 453 -8.93 7.04 13.73
C MET A 453 -9.04 6.00 12.59
N THR A 454 -9.32 4.74 12.93
CA THR A 454 -9.51 3.68 11.94
C THR A 454 -10.79 3.89 11.16
N ASP A 455 -11.87 4.34 11.80
CA ASP A 455 -13.12 4.68 11.15
C ASP A 455 -12.95 5.88 10.22
N GLU A 456 -12.25 6.95 10.61
CA GLU A 456 -11.95 8.08 9.69
C GLU A 456 -11.11 7.66 8.47
N LEU A 457 -10.15 6.75 8.65
CA LEU A 457 -9.32 6.22 7.56
C LEU A 457 -10.09 5.26 6.66
N VAL A 458 -10.94 4.41 7.23
CA VAL A 458 -11.85 3.51 6.51
C VAL A 458 -12.90 4.32 5.75
N GLN A 459 -13.40 5.43 6.31
CA GLN A 459 -14.34 6.33 5.62
C GLN A 459 -13.66 7.04 4.45
N ARG A 460 -12.41 7.50 4.61
CA ARG A 460 -11.64 8.09 3.51
C ARG A 460 -11.30 7.08 2.41
N ASP A 461 -10.93 5.86 2.78
CA ASP A 461 -10.60 4.82 1.80
C ASP A 461 -11.86 4.30 1.09
N ARG A 462 -12.98 4.15 1.80
CA ARG A 462 -14.31 3.90 1.20
C ARG A 462 -14.69 5.04 0.25
N TYR A 463 -14.48 6.29 0.62
CA TYR A 463 -14.78 7.44 -0.24
C TYR A 463 -13.96 7.38 -1.54
N VAL A 464 -12.65 7.14 -1.46
CA VAL A 464 -11.78 7.00 -2.64
C VAL A 464 -12.19 5.80 -3.50
N GLN A 465 -12.47 4.65 -2.89
CA GLN A 465 -12.94 3.45 -3.61
C GLN A 465 -14.31 3.65 -4.28
N VAL A 466 -15.22 4.40 -3.64
CA VAL A 466 -16.52 4.78 -4.23
C VAL A 466 -16.31 5.70 -5.42
N GLN A 467 -15.41 6.69 -5.33
CA GLN A 467 -15.07 7.58 -6.46
C GLN A 467 -14.45 6.81 -7.64
N GLU A 468 -13.50 5.91 -7.38
CA GLU A 468 -12.89 5.07 -8.42
C GLU A 468 -13.89 4.07 -9.04
N ARG A 469 -14.81 3.53 -8.24
CA ARG A 469 -15.90 2.67 -8.74
C ARG A 469 -16.87 3.47 -9.60
N ARG A 470 -17.30 4.66 -9.16
CA ARG A 470 -18.19 5.56 -9.93
C ARG A 470 -17.54 5.98 -11.26
N THR A 471 -16.25 6.28 -11.25
CA THR A 471 -15.51 6.61 -12.48
C THR A 471 -15.51 5.42 -13.46
N ARG A 472 -15.20 4.20 -12.99
CA ARG A 472 -15.23 2.99 -13.83
C ARG A 472 -16.62 2.65 -14.37
N ILE A 473 -17.67 2.91 -13.58
CA ILE A 473 -19.07 2.73 -14.00
C ILE A 473 -19.43 3.74 -15.09
N ARG A 474 -19.08 5.03 -14.90
CA ARG A 474 -19.34 6.10 -15.88
C ARG A 474 -18.61 5.86 -17.21
N GLU A 475 -17.37 5.36 -17.15
CA GLU A 475 -16.56 5.08 -18.33
C GLU A 475 -16.82 3.68 -18.95
N SER A 476 -17.78 2.91 -18.41
CA SER A 476 -18.05 1.55 -18.86
C SER A 476 -18.62 1.50 -20.27
N ARG A 477 -17.84 0.92 -21.20
CA ARG A 477 -18.28 0.64 -22.58
C ARG A 477 -19.32 -0.48 -22.67
N TYR A 478 -19.50 -1.29 -21.60
CA TYR A 478 -20.39 -2.45 -21.62
C TYR A 478 -21.87 -2.07 -21.54
N ASN A 479 -22.20 -1.03 -20.79
CA ASN A 479 -23.56 -0.51 -20.70
C ASN A 479 -23.53 0.97 -20.28
N GLY A 480 -23.70 1.89 -21.24
CA GLY A 480 -23.70 3.33 -20.98
C GLY A 480 -24.86 3.80 -20.08
N LYS A 481 -25.85 2.93 -19.81
CA LYS A 481 -26.97 3.21 -18.92
C LYS A 481 -26.56 3.11 -17.44
N TYR A 482 -25.38 2.54 -17.14
CA TYR A 482 -24.90 2.35 -15.77
C TYR A 482 -24.88 3.64 -14.94
N GLU A 483 -24.56 4.78 -15.54
CA GLU A 483 -24.61 6.09 -14.87
C GLU A 483 -26.03 6.46 -14.39
N LYS A 484 -27.07 6.06 -15.12
CA LYS A 484 -28.48 6.36 -14.81
C LYS A 484 -29.11 5.38 -13.82
N ILE A 485 -28.54 4.19 -13.65
CA ILE A 485 -29.08 3.13 -12.76
C ILE A 485 -28.23 2.91 -11.50
N THR A 486 -27.15 3.67 -11.32
CA THR A 486 -26.38 3.68 -10.07
C THR A 486 -27.16 4.35 -8.96
N THR A 487 -27.20 3.70 -7.80
CA THR A 487 -27.83 4.22 -6.59
C THR A 487 -26.74 4.53 -5.56
N GLU A 488 -26.94 5.57 -4.75
CA GLU A 488 -25.97 5.92 -3.71
C GLU A 488 -25.97 4.91 -2.56
N GLU A 489 -27.11 4.29 -2.31
CA GLU A 489 -27.34 3.26 -1.30
C GLU A 489 -27.63 1.89 -1.92
N LEU A 490 -27.78 0.85 -1.09
CA LEU A 490 -28.12 -0.49 -1.54
C LEU A 490 -29.49 -0.46 -2.26
N PRO A 491 -29.59 -0.92 -3.53
CA PRO A 491 -30.86 -0.93 -4.25
C PRO A 491 -31.96 -1.67 -3.49
N LYS A 492 -33.14 -1.04 -3.34
CA LYS A 492 -34.26 -1.56 -2.54
C LYS A 492 -34.71 -2.96 -2.96
N TYR A 493 -34.60 -3.31 -4.25
CA TYR A 493 -34.95 -4.64 -4.76
C TYR A 493 -34.14 -5.78 -4.12
N LEU A 494 -32.95 -5.50 -3.58
CA LEU A 494 -32.13 -6.48 -2.87
C LEU A 494 -32.73 -6.90 -1.52
N GLY A 495 -33.67 -6.12 -0.98
CA GLY A 495 -34.43 -6.44 0.24
C GLY A 495 -35.62 -7.37 0.00
N ARG A 496 -35.97 -7.69 -1.25
CA ARG A 496 -37.07 -8.63 -1.55
C ARG A 496 -36.72 -10.04 -1.11
N GLU A 497 -37.69 -10.79 -0.59
CA GLU A 497 -37.47 -12.14 -0.04
C GLU A 497 -37.01 -13.16 -1.10
N SER A 498 -37.58 -13.09 -2.31
CA SER A 498 -37.31 -14.06 -3.38
C SER A 498 -35.94 -13.86 -4.05
N ARG A 499 -35.04 -14.84 -3.86
CA ARG A 499 -33.73 -14.88 -4.56
C ARG A 499 -33.89 -14.84 -6.08
N LYS A 500 -34.90 -15.53 -6.61
CA LYS A 500 -35.18 -15.59 -8.05
C LYS A 500 -35.49 -14.19 -8.60
N GLU A 501 -36.33 -13.44 -7.89
CA GLU A 501 -36.67 -12.06 -8.29
C GLU A 501 -35.47 -11.12 -8.22
N ARG A 502 -34.67 -11.20 -7.14
CA ARG A 502 -33.45 -10.39 -7.02
C ARG A 502 -32.49 -10.60 -8.20
N VAL A 503 -32.32 -11.86 -8.61
CA VAL A 503 -31.45 -12.22 -9.75
C VAL A 503 -32.01 -11.70 -11.07
N ILE A 504 -33.31 -11.85 -11.31
CA ILE A 504 -33.97 -11.35 -12.53
C ILE A 504 -33.79 -9.83 -12.64
N ILE A 505 -34.11 -9.09 -11.57
CA ILE A 505 -33.98 -7.63 -11.54
C ILE A 505 -32.54 -7.18 -11.78
N ALA A 506 -31.58 -7.85 -11.14
CA ALA A 506 -30.16 -7.56 -11.33
C ALA A 506 -29.71 -7.80 -12.78
N ARG A 507 -30.15 -8.88 -13.43
CA ARG A 507 -29.77 -9.20 -14.81
C ARG A 507 -30.30 -8.18 -15.81
N PHE A 508 -31.55 -7.74 -15.66
CA PHE A 508 -32.12 -6.70 -16.51
C PHE A 508 -31.48 -5.33 -16.26
N ARG A 509 -31.30 -4.92 -15.00
CA ARG A 509 -30.62 -3.66 -14.66
C ARG A 509 -29.20 -3.62 -15.20
N CYS A 510 -28.43 -4.70 -15.06
CA CYS A 510 -27.06 -4.74 -15.56
C CYS A 510 -26.95 -4.89 -17.09
N GLY A 511 -28.07 -4.99 -17.81
CA GLY A 511 -28.07 -5.13 -19.26
C GLY A 511 -27.60 -6.52 -19.74
N ASN A 512 -27.58 -7.52 -18.85
CA ASN A 512 -27.23 -8.91 -19.19
C ASN A 512 -28.27 -9.55 -20.11
N GLU A 513 -29.51 -9.06 -20.04
CA GLU A 513 -30.63 -9.55 -20.85
C GLU A 513 -30.72 -8.91 -22.25
N GLU A 514 -29.87 -7.92 -22.53
CA GLU A 514 -29.78 -7.21 -23.81
C GLU A 514 -28.67 -7.83 -24.67
N ARG A 515 -29.01 -8.39 -25.84
CA ARG A 515 -28.01 -9.03 -26.72
C ARG A 515 -27.11 -8.03 -27.42
N GLU A 516 -27.56 -6.77 -27.55
CA GLU A 516 -26.75 -5.69 -28.10
C GLU A 516 -25.50 -5.42 -27.26
N ASN A 517 -25.56 -5.60 -25.94
CA ASN A 517 -24.43 -5.37 -25.03
C ASN A 517 -23.30 -6.40 -25.16
N LYS A 518 -23.51 -7.51 -25.90
CA LYS A 518 -22.50 -8.55 -26.16
C LYS A 518 -21.56 -8.11 -27.29
N TYR A 519 -20.82 -7.02 -27.08
CA TYR A 519 -19.93 -6.41 -28.08
C TYR A 519 -18.77 -7.32 -28.53
N TRP A 520 -18.57 -8.45 -27.87
CA TRP A 520 -17.60 -9.49 -28.22
C TRP A 520 -18.15 -10.57 -29.17
N ASN A 521 -19.45 -10.57 -29.47
CA ASN A 521 -20.08 -11.49 -30.42
C ASN A 521 -20.23 -10.87 -31.81
N GLU A 522 -20.36 -11.65 -32.87
CA GLU A 522 -20.64 -11.14 -34.23
C GLU A 522 -21.98 -10.39 -34.29
N ASP A 523 -22.06 -9.29 -35.05
CA ASP A 523 -23.25 -8.42 -35.12
C ASP A 523 -24.53 -9.17 -35.48
N ARG A 524 -24.45 -10.20 -36.33
CA ARG A 524 -25.58 -11.06 -36.72
C ARG A 524 -26.20 -11.82 -35.55
N THR A 525 -25.46 -12.03 -34.46
CA THR A 525 -25.93 -12.77 -33.27
C THR A 525 -26.45 -11.86 -32.15
N ARG A 526 -26.32 -10.54 -32.31
CA ARG A 526 -26.75 -9.51 -31.34
C ARG A 526 -28.23 -9.10 -31.49
N VAL A 527 -28.99 -9.87 -32.26
CA VAL A 527 -30.42 -9.67 -32.49
C VAL A 527 -31.28 -10.15 -31.33
N CYS A 528 -32.52 -9.66 -31.23
CA CYS A 528 -33.50 -10.03 -30.22
C CYS A 528 -33.76 -11.55 -30.19
N ARG A 529 -33.90 -12.13 -28.98
CA ARG A 529 -34.16 -13.58 -28.80
C ARG A 529 -35.54 -14.04 -29.25
N MET A 530 -36.52 -13.13 -29.28
CA MET A 530 -37.91 -13.50 -29.56
C MET A 530 -38.23 -13.30 -31.04
N CYS A 531 -37.99 -12.10 -31.59
CA CYS A 531 -38.29 -11.84 -33.01
C CYS A 531 -37.12 -12.10 -33.97
N GLY A 532 -35.86 -12.06 -33.52
CA GLY A 532 -34.70 -12.25 -34.40
C GLY A 532 -34.42 -11.14 -35.43
N GLU A 533 -35.29 -10.13 -35.55
CA GLU A 533 -35.26 -9.15 -36.66
C GLU A 533 -34.37 -7.93 -36.42
N LYS A 534 -34.33 -7.41 -35.19
CA LYS A 534 -33.58 -6.20 -34.81
C LYS A 534 -32.55 -6.51 -33.73
N LYS A 535 -31.56 -5.62 -33.57
CA LYS A 535 -30.67 -5.64 -32.39
C LYS A 535 -31.51 -5.71 -31.12
N GLY A 536 -31.02 -6.40 -30.09
CA GLY A 536 -31.80 -6.67 -28.88
C GLY A 536 -31.47 -5.81 -27.66
N PRO A 537 -31.52 -4.46 -27.70
CA PRO A 537 -31.52 -3.65 -26.49
C PRO A 537 -32.88 -3.66 -25.81
N ILE A 538 -32.94 -3.16 -24.57
CA ILE A 538 -34.20 -3.13 -23.80
C ILE A 538 -35.26 -2.23 -24.45
N GLU A 539 -34.85 -1.18 -25.15
CA GLU A 539 -35.73 -0.28 -25.89
C GLU A 539 -36.53 -1.03 -26.96
N HIS A 540 -35.88 -1.97 -27.66
CA HIS A 540 -36.55 -2.84 -28.62
C HIS A 540 -37.53 -3.79 -27.92
N LEU A 541 -37.15 -4.38 -26.77
CA LEU A 541 -38.01 -5.28 -26.01
C LEU A 541 -39.28 -4.60 -25.47
N LEU A 542 -39.18 -3.32 -25.11
CA LEU A 542 -40.28 -2.53 -24.57
C LEU A 542 -41.22 -2.04 -25.67
N ASN A 543 -40.67 -1.45 -26.74
CA ASN A 543 -41.47 -0.62 -27.65
C ASN A 543 -41.66 -1.24 -29.04
N GLU A 544 -40.82 -2.20 -29.43
CA GLU A 544 -40.73 -2.64 -30.83
C GLU A 544 -40.90 -4.15 -31.04
N CYS A 545 -40.73 -4.97 -30.00
CA CYS A 545 -40.79 -6.41 -30.12
C CYS A 545 -42.25 -6.89 -30.25
N LEU A 546 -42.60 -7.41 -31.43
CA LEU A 546 -43.96 -7.86 -31.77
C LEU A 546 -44.49 -8.93 -30.78
N GLU A 547 -43.60 -9.72 -30.18
CA GLU A 547 -43.91 -10.79 -29.23
C GLU A 547 -44.24 -10.31 -27.79
N LEU A 548 -44.01 -9.03 -27.48
CA LEU A 548 -44.17 -8.44 -26.14
C LEU A 548 -45.16 -7.27 -26.08
N ARG A 549 -45.87 -7.00 -27.17
CA ARG A 549 -46.58 -5.73 -27.44
C ARG A 549 -47.84 -5.50 -26.59
N GLU A 550 -47.65 -5.34 -25.28
CA GLU A 550 -48.67 -4.90 -24.32
C GLU A 550 -47.99 -4.21 -23.12
N ARG A 551 -47.74 -2.89 -23.24
CA ARG A 551 -47.76 -1.84 -22.19
C ARG A 551 -46.94 -0.61 -22.62
N ASP A 552 -47.46 0.58 -22.33
CA ASP A 552 -46.74 1.88 -22.40
C ASP A 552 -46.03 2.16 -21.07
N GLU A 553 -45.03 1.36 -20.71
CA GLU A 553 -44.21 1.60 -19.52
C GLU A 553 -42.82 2.10 -19.90
N SER A 554 -42.33 3.12 -19.19
CA SER A 554 -41.02 3.69 -19.50
C SER A 554 -39.89 2.74 -19.04
N LYS A 555 -38.75 2.85 -19.73
CA LYS A 555 -37.55 2.08 -19.38
C LYS A 555 -37.08 2.38 -17.95
N GLU A 556 -37.27 3.60 -17.47
CA GLU A 556 -36.93 4.05 -16.12
C GLU A 556 -37.82 3.39 -15.06
N GLU A 557 -39.09 3.13 -15.37
CA GLU A 557 -40.02 2.44 -14.47
C GLU A 557 -39.70 0.95 -14.37
N ILE A 558 -39.43 0.30 -15.50
CA ILE A 558 -39.08 -1.12 -15.56
C ILE A 558 -37.78 -1.41 -14.83
N LEU A 559 -36.77 -0.55 -14.99
CA LEU A 559 -35.44 -0.72 -14.39
C LEU A 559 -35.30 -0.08 -13.00
N ASN A 560 -36.39 0.34 -12.36
CA ASN A 560 -36.34 1.06 -11.08
C ASN A 560 -35.68 0.26 -9.93
N GLU A 561 -35.12 0.97 -8.95
CA GLU A 561 -34.34 0.39 -7.83
C GLU A 561 -35.16 -0.37 -6.79
N ASP A 562 -36.47 -0.19 -6.77
CA ASP A 562 -37.39 -1.00 -5.96
C ASP A 562 -37.83 -2.31 -6.64
N GLY A 563 -37.43 -2.50 -7.90
CA GLY A 563 -37.73 -3.70 -8.67
C GLY A 563 -39.19 -3.82 -9.08
N ARG A 564 -39.95 -2.71 -9.13
CA ARG A 564 -41.37 -2.71 -9.53
C ARG A 564 -41.63 -3.35 -10.91
N GLY A 565 -40.66 -3.30 -11.83
CA GLY A 565 -40.74 -3.94 -13.14
C GLY A 565 -40.58 -5.48 -13.18
N ILE A 566 -40.52 -6.16 -12.02
CA ILE A 566 -40.27 -7.62 -11.97
C ILE A 566 -41.30 -8.44 -12.76
N GLU A 567 -42.58 -8.03 -12.76
CA GLU A 567 -43.65 -8.78 -13.42
C GLU A 567 -43.44 -8.80 -14.94
N TRP A 568 -43.07 -7.65 -15.49
CA TRP A 568 -42.68 -7.54 -16.89
C TRP A 568 -41.44 -8.39 -17.19
N MET A 569 -40.40 -8.34 -16.36
CA MET A 569 -39.19 -9.15 -16.56
C MET A 569 -39.47 -10.66 -16.55
N LYS A 570 -40.38 -11.13 -15.67
CA LYS A 570 -40.85 -12.52 -15.66
C LYS A 570 -41.61 -12.88 -16.93
N LYS A 571 -42.46 -11.98 -17.46
CA LYS A 571 -43.16 -12.16 -18.75
C LYS A 571 -42.15 -12.35 -19.89
N VAL A 572 -41.07 -11.58 -19.91
CA VAL A 572 -39.98 -11.71 -20.89
C VAL A 572 -39.24 -13.04 -20.78
N GLU A 573 -38.83 -13.46 -19.57
CA GLU A 573 -38.17 -14.77 -19.37
C GLU A 573 -39.09 -15.93 -19.77
N TRP A 574 -40.37 -15.86 -19.40
CA TRP A 574 -41.35 -16.87 -19.74
C TRP A 574 -41.54 -17.00 -21.27
N ARG A 575 -41.74 -15.88 -21.97
CA ARG A 575 -41.87 -15.87 -23.45
C ARG A 575 -40.62 -16.40 -24.15
N ARG A 576 -39.42 -16.07 -23.65
CA ARG A 576 -38.17 -16.64 -24.17
C ARG A 576 -38.10 -18.15 -23.94
N GLY A 577 -38.54 -18.64 -22.80
CA GLY A 577 -38.62 -20.09 -22.54
C GLY A 577 -39.56 -20.80 -23.51
N THR A 578 -40.72 -20.19 -23.82
CA THR A 578 -41.71 -20.76 -24.75
C THR A 578 -41.24 -20.74 -26.21
N ILE A 579 -40.55 -19.68 -26.64
CA ILE A 579 -40.15 -19.48 -28.04
C ILE A 579 -38.78 -20.15 -28.35
N CYS A 580 -37.84 -20.11 -27.40
CA CYS A 580 -36.45 -20.54 -27.63
C CYS A 580 -36.11 -21.94 -27.10
N GLY A 581 -37.01 -22.61 -26.36
CA GLY A 581 -36.82 -24.00 -25.93
C GLY A 581 -35.63 -24.28 -25.00
N GLU A 582 -35.23 -23.32 -24.16
CA GLU A 582 -34.16 -23.50 -23.16
C GLU A 582 -34.78 -23.78 -21.78
N GLY A 583 -34.88 -25.06 -21.42
CA GLY A 583 -35.21 -25.54 -20.07
C GLY A 583 -33.97 -25.77 -19.22
#